data_AF-A0A854N8C7-F1
#
_entry.id   AF-A0A854N8C7-F1
#
_cell.length_a   1.000
_cell.length_b   1.000
_cell.length_c   1.000
_cell.angle_alpha   90.00
_cell.angle_beta   90.00
_cell.angle_gamma   90.00
#
_symmetry.space_group_name_H-M   'P 1'
#
loop_
_entity.id
_entity.type
_entity.pdbx_description
1 polymer ?
#
loop_
_entity_poly.entity_id
_entity_poly.type
_entity_poly.pdbx_seq_one_letter_code
_entity_poly.pdbx_strand_id
1 'polypeptide(L)'
;MQGAIQAAAANGEIQLDGAELKALSGIKFDHQAGTVLINGSQVQASILVTGGGQHATGKTIIQGDTTMTSQGTSIKMSGGAQIVMTGGARIIQN
;
A
#
# COMPACT_ATOMS: atom_id res chain seq x y z
N MET A 1 2.76 0.97 -18.26
CA MET A 1 3.04 2.22 -17.53
C MET A 1 4.54 2.30 -17.33
N GLN A 2 5.23 3.31 -17.89
CA GLN A 2 6.64 3.54 -17.55
C GLN A 2 6.68 4.32 -16.23
N GLY A 3 7.60 3.97 -15.32
CA GLY A 3 7.72 4.62 -14.01
C GLY A 3 6.62 4.24 -13.01
N ALA A 4 6.07 3.01 -13.09
CA ALA A 4 5.16 2.43 -12.11
C ALA A 4 5.83 1.32 -11.29
N ILE A 5 5.39 1.14 -10.05
CA ILE A 5 5.73 -0.02 -9.22
C ILE A 5 4.47 -0.84 -9.00
N GLN A 6 4.54 -2.14 -9.29
CA GLN A 6 3.45 -3.05 -9.02
C GLN A 6 3.99 -4.29 -8.35
N ALA A 7 3.47 -4.59 -7.15
CA ALA A 7 3.83 -5.75 -6.38
C ALA A 7 2.57 -6.49 -5.95
N ALA A 8 2.57 -7.81 -6.11
CA ALA A 8 1.47 -8.69 -5.76
C ALA A 8 1.98 -9.78 -4.82
N ALA A 9 1.35 -9.92 -3.64
CA ALA A 9 1.83 -10.82 -2.60
C ALA A 9 1.53 -12.30 -2.92
N ALA A 10 0.61 -12.59 -3.84
CA ALA A 10 0.07 -13.93 -4.08
C ALA A 10 -0.39 -14.58 -2.78
N ASN A 11 0.40 -15.53 -2.26
CA ASN A 11 0.15 -16.25 -1.02
C ASN A 11 1.23 -15.94 0.05
N GLY A 12 2.18 -15.07 -0.29
CA GLY A 12 3.33 -14.70 0.53
C GLY A 12 3.17 -13.32 1.14
N GLU A 13 4.28 -12.59 1.25
CA GLU A 13 4.34 -11.31 1.93
C GLU A 13 5.12 -10.27 1.11
N ILE A 14 4.60 -9.04 1.10
CA ILE A 14 5.33 -7.84 0.69
C ILE A 14 5.51 -6.99 1.95
N GLN A 15 6.75 -6.67 2.27
CA GLN A 15 7.09 -5.89 3.46
C GLN A 15 7.86 -4.63 3.09
N LEU A 16 7.40 -3.50 3.58
CA LEU A 16 8.05 -2.20 3.51
C LEU A 16 8.29 -1.72 4.94
N ASP A 17 9.54 -1.72 5.38
CA ASP A 17 9.94 -1.22 6.69
C ASP A 17 10.89 -0.04 6.56
N GLY A 18 10.47 1.14 7.03
CA GLY A 18 11.34 2.33 6.99
C GLY A 18 11.75 2.75 5.58
N ALA A 19 11.00 2.36 4.55
CA ALA A 19 11.39 2.50 3.16
C ALA A 19 10.87 3.80 2.53
N GLU A 20 11.59 4.34 1.56
CA GLU A 20 11.11 5.40 0.67
C GLU A 20 10.85 4.82 -0.74
N LEU A 21 9.64 4.97 -1.24
CA LEU A 21 9.24 4.56 -2.58
C LEU A 21 8.63 5.72 -3.33
N LYS A 22 9.16 6.00 -4.51
CA LYS A 22 8.67 7.04 -5.40
C LYS A 22 8.50 6.51 -6.81
N ALA A 23 7.30 6.67 -7.35
CA ALA A 23 6.98 6.34 -8.73
C ALA A 23 6.43 7.57 -9.45
N LEU A 24 6.78 7.73 -10.73
CA LEU A 24 6.30 8.86 -11.54
C LEU A 24 4.81 8.70 -11.86
N SER A 25 4.37 7.48 -12.16
CA SER A 25 2.97 7.22 -12.47
C SER A 25 2.24 6.60 -11.28
N GLY A 26 2.46 5.33 -10.96
CA GLY A 26 1.59 4.63 -10.02
C GLY A 26 2.31 3.62 -9.16
N ILE A 27 1.79 3.43 -7.96
CA ILE A 27 2.19 2.32 -7.08
C ILE A 27 0.96 1.49 -6.78
N LYS A 28 1.04 0.18 -7.02
CA LYS A 28 0.01 -0.78 -6.62
C LYS A 28 0.61 -1.88 -5.75
N PHE A 29 0.08 -2.03 -4.54
CA PHE A 29 0.31 -3.18 -3.68
C PHE A 29 -0.96 -4.03 -3.63
N ASP A 30 -0.92 -5.24 -4.19
CA ASP A 30 -2.03 -6.19 -4.20
C ASP A 30 -1.78 -7.31 -3.19
N HIS A 31 -2.55 -7.38 -2.10
CA HIS A 31 -2.34 -8.44 -1.11
C HIS A 31 -2.87 -9.81 -1.55
N GLN A 32 -3.77 -9.91 -2.55
CA GLN A 32 -4.33 -11.18 -3.02
C GLN A 32 -4.78 -12.14 -1.88
N ALA A 33 -4.11 -13.28 -1.69
CA ALA A 33 -4.34 -14.18 -0.54
C ALA A 33 -3.26 -14.03 0.56
N GLY A 34 -2.21 -13.26 0.29
CA GLY A 34 -1.06 -13.00 1.14
C GLY A 34 -1.19 -11.73 1.96
N THR A 35 -0.05 -11.19 2.39
CA THR A 35 0.02 -10.01 3.25
C THR A 35 0.84 -8.89 2.61
N VAL A 36 0.38 -7.66 2.77
CA VAL A 36 1.17 -6.44 2.51
C VAL A 36 1.33 -5.72 3.84
N LEU A 37 2.56 -5.54 4.31
CA LEU A 37 2.87 -4.74 5.50
C LEU A 37 3.63 -3.48 5.09
N ILE A 38 3.07 -2.32 5.41
CA ILE A 38 3.69 -1.01 5.22
C ILE A 38 3.88 -0.38 6.59
N ASN A 39 5.14 -0.27 7.02
CA ASN A 39 5.51 0.11 8.36
C ASN A 39 6.57 1.20 8.35
N GLY A 40 6.26 2.35 8.98
CA GLY A 40 7.17 3.51 9.07
C GLY A 40 7.71 4.00 7.74
N SER A 41 6.96 3.87 6.64
CA SER A 41 7.47 4.10 5.28
C SER A 41 6.91 5.37 4.62
N GLN A 42 7.63 5.91 3.65
CA GLN A 42 7.20 7.03 2.82
C GLN A 42 6.93 6.56 1.40
N VAL A 43 5.69 6.68 0.93
CA VAL A 43 5.28 6.21 -0.39
C VAL A 43 4.65 7.35 -1.18
N GLN A 44 5.20 7.64 -2.35
CA GLN A 44 4.73 8.72 -3.23
C GLN A 44 4.52 8.23 -4.66
N ALA A 45 3.35 8.53 -5.22
CA ALA A 45 3.03 8.27 -6.63
C ALA A 45 2.03 9.31 -7.15
N SER A 46 1.68 9.32 -8.45
CA SER A 46 0.50 10.06 -8.89
C SER A 46 -0.80 9.34 -8.53
N ILE A 47 -0.80 8.00 -8.67
CA ILE A 47 -1.89 7.11 -8.26
C ILE A 47 -1.34 6.06 -7.31
N LEU A 48 -1.98 5.87 -6.16
CA LEU A 48 -1.60 4.84 -5.22
C LEU A 48 -2.77 3.93 -4.88
N VAL A 49 -2.57 2.62 -5.08
CA VAL A 49 -3.56 1.58 -4.83
C VAL A 49 -3.00 0.58 -3.82
N THR A 50 -3.72 0.37 -2.73
CA THR A 50 -3.32 -0.55 -1.66
C THR A 50 -4.51 -1.41 -1.25
N GLY A 51 -4.30 -2.73 -1.10
CA GLY A 51 -5.36 -3.66 -0.71
C GLY A 51 -5.48 -4.84 -1.66
N GLY A 52 -6.66 -5.46 -1.72
CA GLY A 52 -6.95 -6.63 -2.53
C GLY A 52 -7.91 -6.34 -3.68
N GLY A 53 -7.88 -7.18 -4.73
CA GLY A 53 -8.95 -7.25 -5.73
C GLY A 53 -10.22 -7.92 -5.19
N GLN A 54 -11.32 -7.92 -5.95
CA GLN A 54 -12.66 -8.39 -5.52
C GLN A 54 -12.69 -9.77 -4.82
N HIS A 55 -11.81 -10.69 -5.21
CA HIS A 55 -11.72 -12.06 -4.67
C HIS A 55 -10.54 -12.29 -3.73
N ALA A 56 -9.87 -11.24 -3.30
CA ALA A 56 -8.79 -11.34 -2.33
C ALA A 56 -9.32 -11.89 -0.99
N THR A 57 -8.47 -12.64 -0.29
CA THR A 57 -8.71 -13.19 1.05
C THR A 57 -7.62 -12.78 2.03
N GLY A 58 -6.55 -12.16 1.53
CA GLY A 58 -5.40 -11.70 2.29
C GLY A 58 -5.66 -10.42 3.07
N LYS A 59 -4.57 -9.75 3.45
CA LYS A 59 -4.65 -8.50 4.21
C LYS A 59 -3.55 -7.51 3.87
N THR A 60 -3.87 -6.22 4.03
CA THR A 60 -2.89 -5.13 4.06
C THR A 60 -2.92 -4.48 5.42
N ILE A 61 -1.74 -4.21 5.98
CA ILE A 61 -1.57 -3.47 7.23
C ILE A 61 -0.70 -2.24 6.93
N ILE A 62 -1.21 -1.06 7.26
CA ILE A 62 -0.49 0.21 7.20
C ILE A 62 -0.36 0.72 8.62
N GLN A 63 0.87 0.84 9.12
CA GLN A 63 1.15 1.16 10.52
C GLN A 63 2.47 1.94 10.68
N GLY A 64 2.80 2.29 11.92
CA GLY A 64 3.97 3.09 12.24
C GLY A 64 3.86 4.51 11.68
N ASP A 65 4.97 5.24 11.68
CA ASP A 65 5.06 6.60 11.13
C ASP A 65 5.09 6.58 9.59
N THR A 66 4.02 6.07 8.99
CA THR A 66 3.88 5.89 7.54
C THR A 66 3.19 7.10 6.90
N THR A 67 3.72 7.58 5.77
CA THR A 67 3.09 8.61 4.94
C THR A 67 2.90 8.09 3.51
N MET A 68 1.69 8.20 2.98
CA MET A 68 1.34 7.77 1.63
C MET A 68 0.68 8.93 0.89
N THR A 69 1.31 9.43 -0.17
CA THR A 69 0.90 10.65 -0.89
C THR A 69 0.67 10.39 -2.38
N SER A 70 -0.46 10.86 -2.89
CA SER A 70 -0.83 10.92 -4.31
C SER A 70 -0.95 12.38 -4.79
N GLN A 71 -1.35 12.61 -6.05
CA GLN A 71 -1.48 13.97 -6.61
C GLN A 71 -2.44 14.89 -5.84
N GLY A 72 -3.44 14.35 -5.16
CA GLY A 72 -4.39 15.15 -4.36
C GLY A 72 -4.69 14.63 -2.96
N THR A 73 -4.12 13.48 -2.56
CA THR A 73 -4.49 12.80 -1.31
C THR A 73 -3.26 12.46 -0.48
N SER A 74 -3.36 12.61 0.85
CA SER A 74 -2.33 12.15 1.79
C SER A 74 -2.95 11.34 2.91
N ILE A 75 -2.34 10.20 3.22
CA ILE A 75 -2.62 9.40 4.42
C ILE A 75 -1.35 9.45 5.26
N LYS A 76 -1.47 9.93 6.49
CA LYS A 76 -0.36 9.97 7.45
C LYS A 76 -0.77 9.24 8.71
N MET A 77 0.01 8.22 9.07
CA MET A 77 -0.12 7.44 10.29
C MET A 77 0.99 7.83 11.27
N SER A 78 0.64 7.86 12.54
CA SER A 78 1.58 8.09 13.65
C SER A 78 1.00 7.57 14.96
N GLY A 79 1.83 7.52 16.01
CA GLY A 79 1.36 7.27 17.38
C GLY A 79 0.75 5.88 17.60
N GLY A 80 1.17 4.87 16.83
CA GLY A 80 0.67 3.49 16.94
C GLY A 80 -0.67 3.22 16.25
N ALA A 81 -1.21 4.19 15.50
CA ALA A 81 -2.39 3.97 14.67
C ALA A 81 -2.11 2.95 13.55
N GLN A 82 -3.13 2.19 13.17
CA GLN A 82 -3.07 1.24 12.05
C GLN A 82 -4.33 1.26 11.19
N ILE A 83 -4.15 0.97 9.91
CA ILE A 83 -5.22 0.61 8.97
C ILE A 83 -5.02 -0.86 8.61
N VAL A 84 -6.06 -1.68 8.81
CA VAL A 84 -6.07 -3.08 8.41
C VAL A 84 -7.18 -3.29 7.38
N MET A 85 -6.81 -3.68 6.17
CA MET A 85 -7.72 -4.02 5.08
C MET A 85 -7.67 -5.52 4.85
N THR A 86 -8.82 -6.19 4.84
CA THR A 86 -8.92 -7.64 4.60
C THR A 86 -9.83 -7.95 3.43
N GLY A 87 -9.61 -9.09 2.78
CA GLY A 87 -10.44 -9.52 1.66
C GLY A 87 -10.40 -8.53 0.48
N GLY A 88 -11.51 -8.34 -0.22
CA GLY A 88 -11.55 -7.45 -1.40
C GLY A 88 -11.48 -5.94 -1.13
N ALA A 89 -11.13 -5.51 0.08
CA ALA A 89 -11.02 -4.10 0.45
C ALA A 89 -9.78 -3.44 -0.16
N ARG A 90 -9.92 -2.19 -0.60
CA ARG A 90 -8.82 -1.38 -1.15
C ARG A 90 -8.99 0.11 -0.90
N ILE A 91 -7.86 0.79 -0.80
CA ILE A 91 -7.74 2.25 -0.86
C ILE A 91 -7.17 2.63 -2.23
N ILE A 92 -7.79 3.60 -2.88
CA ILE A 92 -7.30 4.22 -4.11
C ILE A 92 -7.14 5.71 -3.83
N GLN A 93 -5.90 6.19 -3.89
CA GLN A 93 -5.55 7.60 -3.80
C GLN A 93 -5.27 8.12 -5.21
N ASN A 94 -6.04 9.13 -5.64
CA ASN A 94 -5.87 9.82 -6.93
C ASN A 94 -5.13 11.15 -6.76
#